data_AF-A0A959J8W0-F1
#
_entry.id   AF-A0A959J8W0-F1
#
_cell.length_a   1.000
_cell.length_b   1.000
_cell.length_c   1.000
_cell.angle_alpha   90.00
_cell.angle_beta   90.00
_cell.angle_gamma   90.00
#
_symmetry.space_group_name_H-M   'P 1'
#
loop_
_entity.id
_entity.type
_entity.pdbx_description
1 polymer ?
#
loop_
_entity_poly.entity_id
_entity_poly.type
_entity_poly.pdbx_seq_one_letter_code
_entity_poly.pdbx_strand_id
1 'polypeptide(L)'
;MMELYGTYLGYLIKKKLESAEKALSVRELAVLIHIYETRREQQNLERRIRSAVQRLLATGVVVLEPHRMGQNNIFVTKYKINVGQESIGQAQGL
;
A
#
# COMPACT_ATOMS: atom_id res chain seq x y z
N MET A 1 -14.81 8.04 -14.81
CA MET A 1 -14.64 8.35 -13.37
C MET A 1 -14.00 7.21 -12.54
N MET A 2 -13.84 5.99 -13.06
CA MET A 2 -13.22 4.87 -12.32
C MET A 2 -11.68 4.94 -12.20
N GLU A 3 -10.99 5.55 -13.17
CA GLU A 3 -9.52 5.59 -13.20
C GLU A 3 -8.94 6.45 -12.08
N LEU A 4 -9.50 7.64 -11.84
CA LEU A 4 -9.07 8.56 -10.78
C LEU A 4 -9.10 7.93 -9.39
N TYR A 5 -10.07 7.05 -9.14
CA TYR A 5 -10.25 6.43 -7.84
C TYR A 5 -9.22 5.32 -7.56
N GLY A 6 -8.85 4.56 -8.59
CA GLY A 6 -7.73 3.62 -8.53
C GLY A 6 -6.41 4.33 -8.27
N THR A 7 -6.22 5.49 -8.92
CA THR A 7 -5.04 6.34 -8.77
C THR A 7 -4.98 7.00 -7.38
N TYR A 8 -6.11 7.49 -6.86
CA TYR A 8 -6.19 8.11 -5.54
C TYR A 8 -5.91 7.12 -4.40
N LEU A 9 -6.54 5.93 -4.44
CA LEU A 9 -6.27 4.91 -3.42
C LEU A 9 -4.82 4.42 -3.47
N GLY A 10 -4.25 4.27 -4.67
CA GLY A 10 -2.83 3.95 -4.86
C GLY A 10 -1.91 5.02 -4.25
N TYR A 11 -2.22 6.30 -4.46
CA TYR A 11 -1.50 7.42 -3.84
C TYR A 11 -1.57 7.38 -2.31
N LEU A 12 -2.76 7.18 -1.74
CA LEU A 12 -2.92 7.09 -0.28
C LEU A 12 -2.11 5.92 0.30
N ILE A 13 -2.16 4.75 -0.34
CA ILE A 13 -1.37 3.59 0.06
C ILE A 13 0.12 3.91 0.02
N LYS A 14 0.61 4.48 -1.08
CA LYS A 14 2.02 4.87 -1.21
C LYS A 14 2.43 5.80 -0.07
N LYS A 15 1.67 6.87 0.16
CA LYS A 15 1.94 7.85 1.21
C LYS A 15 1.97 7.24 2.61
N LYS A 16 1.06 6.31 2.92
CA LYS A 16 1.06 5.62 4.22
C LYS A 16 2.27 4.70 4.37
N LEU A 17 2.66 3.99 3.31
CA LEU A 17 3.85 3.13 3.31
C LEU A 17 5.17 3.92 3.39
N GLU A 18 5.26 5.08 2.73
CA GLU A 18 6.40 6.00 2.83
C GLU A 18 6.58 6.52 4.26
N SER A 19 5.48 6.88 4.92
CA SER A 19 5.51 7.41 6.29
C SER A 19 5.69 6.33 7.37
N ALA A 20 5.60 5.05 7.00
CA ALA A 20 5.63 3.96 7.96
C ALA A 20 7.06 3.48 8.21
N GLU A 21 7.49 3.48 9.48
CA GLU A 21 8.77 2.92 9.90
C GLU A 21 8.86 1.40 9.67
N LYS A 22 7.71 0.72 9.59
CA LYS A 22 7.59 -0.73 9.45
C LYS A 22 6.65 -1.08 8.30
N ALA A 23 6.87 -2.26 7.72
CA ALA A 23 5.97 -2.79 6.71
C ALA A 23 4.53 -2.92 7.26
N LEU A 24 3.54 -2.62 6.40
CA LEU A 24 2.12 -2.63 6.74
C LEU A 24 1.36 -3.70 5.96
N SER A 25 0.42 -4.35 6.62
CA SER A 25 -0.54 -5.28 6.02
C SER A 25 -1.73 -4.53 5.42
N VAL A 26 -2.54 -5.23 4.62
CA VAL A 26 -3.80 -4.69 4.07
C VAL A 26 -4.72 -4.17 5.18
N ARG A 27 -4.79 -4.89 6.31
CA ARG A 27 -5.64 -4.50 7.44
C ARG A 27 -5.15 -3.23 8.13
N GLU A 28 -3.84 -3.13 8.36
CA GLU A 28 -3.22 -1.91 8.92
C GLU A 28 -3.44 -0.71 7.98
N LEU A 29 -3.23 -0.90 6.67
CA LEU A 29 -3.52 0.13 5.66
C LEU A 29 -5.00 0.53 5.65
N ALA A 30 -5.92 -0.41 5.78
CA ALA A 30 -7.35 -0.12 5.84
C ALA A 30 -7.70 0.77 7.04
N VAL A 31 -7.16 0.48 8.22
CA VAL A 31 -7.38 1.32 9.42
C VAL A 31 -6.85 2.74 9.20
N LEU A 32 -5.67 2.89 8.57
CA LEU A 32 -5.05 4.20 8.33
C LEU A 32 -5.74 5.00 7.21
N ILE A 33 -6.39 4.33 6.26
CA ILE A 33 -7.06 4.96 5.10
C ILE A 33 -8.55 5.19 5.37
N HIS A 34 -9.16 4.41 6.27
CA HIS A 34 -10.59 4.46 6.60
C HIS A 34 -11.11 5.86 6.91
N ILE A 35 -10.28 6.71 7.55
CA ILE A 35 -10.62 8.08 7.92
C ILE A 35 -10.85 9.02 6.73
N TYR A 36 -10.40 8.65 5.53
CA TYR A 36 -10.51 9.46 4.31
C TYR A 36 -11.63 8.98 3.36
N GLU A 37 -12.37 7.93 3.73
CA GLU A 37 -13.32 7.25 2.86
C GLU A 37 -14.75 7.41 3.39
N THR A 38 -15.73 7.54 2.50
CA THR A 38 -17.15 7.60 2.87
C THR A 38 -17.68 6.23 3.31
N ARG A 39 -18.80 6.18 4.05
CA ARG A 39 -19.42 4.90 4.50
C ARG A 39 -19.62 3.86 3.40
N ARG A 40 -19.97 4.31 2.18
CA ARG A 40 -20.17 3.42 1.02
C ARG A 40 -18.85 2.81 0.54
N GLU A 41 -17.78 3.58 0.59
CA GLU A 41 -16.47 3.18 0.12
C GLU A 41 -15.71 2.32 1.13
N GLN A 42 -16.04 2.47 2.40
CA GLN A 42 -15.58 1.61 3.49
C GLN A 42 -16.06 0.17 3.32
N GLN A 43 -17.25 -0.04 2.76
CA GLN A 43 -17.71 -1.37 2.35
C GLN A 43 -16.80 -1.86 1.22
N ASN A 44 -15.94 -2.84 1.51
CA ASN A 44 -14.90 -3.40 0.62
C ASN A 44 -13.56 -2.64 0.56
N LEU A 45 -13.27 -1.74 1.49
CA LEU A 45 -11.99 -1.01 1.49
C LEU A 45 -10.78 -1.95 1.49
N GLU A 46 -10.76 -3.01 2.30
CA GLU A 46 -9.66 -3.99 2.30
C GLU A 46 -9.48 -4.69 0.94
N ARG A 47 -10.59 -5.06 0.28
CA ARG A 47 -10.53 -5.69 -1.05
C ARG A 47 -9.95 -4.71 -2.08
N ARG A 48 -10.37 -3.45 -2.04
CA ARG A 48 -9.86 -2.38 -2.92
C ARG A 48 -8.38 -2.10 -2.67
N ILE A 49 -7.96 -2.05 -1.40
CA ILE A 49 -6.56 -1.89 -1.01
C ILE A 49 -5.74 -3.05 -1.54
N ARG A 50 -6.22 -4.30 -1.40
CA ARG A 50 -5.53 -5.48 -1.96
C ARG A 50 -5.32 -5.35 -3.47
N SER A 51 -6.35 -4.97 -4.23
CA SER A 51 -6.22 -4.76 -5.68
C SER A 51 -5.29 -3.59 -6.03
N ALA A 52 -5.26 -2.52 -5.25
CA ALA A 52 -4.36 -1.39 -5.45
C ALA A 52 -2.90 -1.77 -5.13
N VAL A 53 -2.64 -2.45 -4.02
CA VAL A 53 -1.32 -2.97 -3.64
C VAL A 53 -0.79 -3.95 -4.69
N GLN A 54 -1.63 -4.84 -5.23
CA GLN A 54 -1.22 -5.75 -6.31
C GLN A 54 -0.77 -5.01 -7.57
N ARG A 55 -1.43 -3.90 -7.92
CA ARG A 55 -0.98 -3.05 -9.03
C ARG A 55 0.36 -2.38 -8.71
N LEU A 56 0.54 -1.85 -7.50
CA LEU A 56 1.81 -1.25 -7.07
C LEU A 56 2.95 -2.28 -7.00
N LEU A 57 2.65 -3.54 -6.66
CA LEU A 57 3.61 -4.65 -6.71
C LEU A 57 4.03 -4.92 -8.16
N ALA A 58 3.06 -5.00 -9.08
CA ALA A 58 3.33 -5.24 -10.49
C ALA A 58 4.18 -4.13 -11.13
N THR A 59 4.09 -2.89 -10.64
CA THR A 59 4.93 -1.77 -11.09
C THR A 59 6.27 -1.67 -10.35
N GLY A 60 6.51 -2.52 -9.33
CA GLY A 60 7.74 -2.52 -8.53
C GLY A 60 7.85 -1.41 -7.48
N VAL A 61 6.77 -0.62 -7.27
CA VAL A 61 6.74 0.52 -6.33
C VAL A 61 6.72 0.05 -4.89
N VAL A 62 6.06 -1.07 -4.62
CA VAL A 62 6.05 -1.71 -3.31
C VAL A 62 6.67 -3.10 -3.40
N VAL A 63 7.24 -3.57 -2.30
CA VAL A 63 7.74 -4.93 -2.14
C VAL A 63 6.97 -5.66 -1.04
N LEU A 64 6.89 -6.97 -1.18
CA LEU A 64 6.28 -7.86 -0.20
C LEU A 64 7.32 -8.28 0.84
N GLU A 65 6.97 -8.17 2.11
CA GLU A 65 7.78 -8.64 3.24
C GLU A 65 6.96 -9.66 4.04
N PRO A 66 7.33 -10.95 4.01
CA PRO A 66 6.66 -11.96 4.81
C PRO A 66 7.04 -11.75 6.28
N HIS A 67 6.05 -11.45 7.11
CA HIS A 67 6.26 -11.23 8.54
C HIS A 67 5.69 -12.40 9.35
N ARG A 68 6.51 -12.99 10.23
CA ARG A 68 6.06 -14.05 11.14
C ARG A 68 5.43 -13.44 12.38
N MET A 69 4.19 -13.82 12.68
CA MET A 69 3.53 -13.45 13.93
C MET A 69 3.65 -14.57 14.96
N GLY A 70 4.39 -14.32 16.05
CA GLY A 70 4.45 -15.19 17.23
C GLY A 70 5.08 -16.58 17.01
N GLN A 71 4.83 -17.49 17.95
CA GLN A 71 5.32 -18.88 17.93
C GLN A 71 4.51 -19.84 17.03
N ASN A 72 3.33 -19.43 16.56
CA ASN A 72 2.39 -20.31 15.85
C ASN A 72 2.58 -20.39 14.33
N ASN A 73 3.76 -20.01 13.81
CA ASN A 73 4.11 -20.16 12.39
C ASN A 73 3.14 -19.48 11.39
N ILE A 74 2.40 -18.46 11.83
CA ILE A 74 1.47 -17.70 10.98
C ILE A 74 2.26 -16.62 10.25
N PHE A 75 2.20 -16.64 8.91
CA PHE A 75 2.78 -15.61 8.06
C PHE A 75 1.73 -14.57 7.69
N VAL A 76 2.02 -13.31 8.04
CA VAL A 76 1.22 -12.16 7.61
C VAL A 76 1.97 -11.47 6.49
N THR A 77 1.27 -11.26 5.38
CA THR A 77 1.82 -10.50 4.26
C THR A 77 1.83 -9.01 4.62
N LYS A 78 3.02 -8.43 4.65
CA LYS A 78 3.21 -6.98 4.82
C LYS A 78 3.88 -6.39 3.58
N TYR A 79 3.73 -5.08 3.41
CA TYR A 79 4.20 -4.33 2.25
C TYR A 79 4.99 -3.11 2.71
N LYS A 80 5.99 -2.70 1.93
CA LYS A 80 6.76 -1.47 2.12
C LYS A 80 7.16 -0.87 0.77
N ILE A 81 7.57 0.40 0.77
CA ILE A 81 8.08 1.05 -0.45
C ILE A 81 9.40 0.39 -0.88
N ASN A 82 9.55 0.24 -2.18
CA ASN A 82 10.81 -0.14 -2.79
C ASN A 82 11.71 1.10 -2.91
N VAL A 83 12.57 1.33 -1.92
CA VAL A 83 13.48 2.50 -1.87
C VAL A 83 14.42 2.57 -3.08
N GLY A 84 14.65 1.45 -3.78
CA GLY A 84 15.48 1.39 -5.00
C GLY A 84 14.88 2.03 -6.26
N GLN A 85 13.60 2.40 -6.29
CA GLN A 85 12.96 3.05 -7.44
C GLN A 85 12.83 4.58 -7.33
N GLU A 86 12.99 5.17 -6.14
CA GLU A 86 12.79 6.63 -5.98
C GLU A 86 13.99 7.46 -6.45
N SER A 87 15.19 6.86 -6.53
CA SER A 87 16.41 7.55 -6.98
C SER A 87 16.48 7.83 -8.49
N ILE A 88 15.55 7.31 -9.29
CA ILE A 88 15.57 7.49 -10.75
C ILE A 88 14.70 8.68 -11.19
N GLY A 89 13.73 9.10 -10.36
CA GLY A 89 12.79 10.18 -10.69
C GLY A 89 13.26 11.61 -10.41
N GLN A 90 14.34 11.80 -9.64
CA GLN A 90 14.88 13.13 -9.30
C GLN A 90 16.11 13.53 -10.13
N ALA A 91 16.65 12.65 -10.96
CA ALA A 91 17.88 12.89 -11.72
C ALA A 91 17.67 13.34 -13.19
N GLN A 92 16.42 13.53 -13.64
CA GLN A 92 16.11 13.96 -15.02
C GLN A 92 15.49 15.36 -15.10
N GLY A 93 15.94 16.27 -14.24
CA GLY A 93 15.68 17.70 -14.34
C GLY A 93 16.99 18.47 -14.39
N LEU A 94 17.72 18.34 -15.50
CA LEU A 94 18.76 19.28 -15.93
C LEU A 94 18.24 20.01 -17.16
#